data_AF-A0A7L4DYS2-F1
#
_entry.id   AF-A0A7L4DYS2-F1
#
_cell.length_a   1.000
_cell.length_b   1.000
_cell.length_c   1.000
_cell.angle_alpha   90.00
_cell.angle_beta   90.00
_cell.angle_gamma   90.00
#
_symmetry.space_group_name_H-M   'P 1'
#
loop_
_entity.id
_entity.type
_entity.pdbx_description
1 polymer ?
#
loop_
_entity_poly.entity_id
_entity_poly.type
_entity_poly.pdbx_seq_one_letter_code
_entity_poly.pdbx_strand_id
1 'polypeptide(L)'
;DPEGAWLEARDGIRCSLSSDGALSKPLDEAFSLWKQLLEHPRIPEVRSLEQTICSLQILAALYRLQEKPIQALESFLLLRSLCQRLGDNFGMANSLCQISRVLLELECPLQTEVNPGMSFLTPGKFENSP
;
A
#
# COMPACT_ATOMS: atom_id res chain seq x y z
N ASP A 1 -2.11 13.53 23.51
CA ASP A 1 -2.88 12.42 22.94
C ASP A 1 -1.91 11.56 22.13
N PRO A 2 -1.59 10.33 22.58
CA PRO A 2 -0.58 9.51 21.93
C PRO A 2 -1.01 9.03 20.53
N GLU A 3 -2.31 8.92 20.23
CA GLU A 3 -2.77 8.41 18.93
C GLU A 3 -2.57 9.41 17.79
N GLY A 4 -2.68 10.72 18.07
CA GLY A 4 -2.41 11.76 17.09
C GLY A 4 -0.96 11.78 16.59
N ALA A 5 0.01 11.53 17.49
CA ALA A 5 1.42 11.49 17.13
C ALA A 5 1.79 10.29 16.22
N TRP A 6 1.12 9.16 16.37
CA TRP A 6 1.32 8.00 15.50
C TRP A 6 0.72 8.19 14.11
N LEU A 7 -0.39 8.91 14.00
CA LEU A 7 -1.00 9.27 12.73
C LEU A 7 -0.12 10.25 11.96
N GLU A 8 0.39 11.31 12.61
CA GLU A 8 1.32 12.27 11.99
C GLU A 8 2.63 11.61 11.54
N ALA A 9 3.20 10.71 12.35
CA ALA A 9 4.40 9.97 11.96
C ALA A 9 4.14 9.03 10.77
N ARG A 10 2.98 8.36 10.74
CA ARG A 10 2.57 7.48 9.65
C ARG A 10 2.35 8.26 8.35
N ASP A 11 1.73 9.44 8.44
CA ASP A 11 1.50 10.31 7.29
C ASP A 11 2.81 10.96 6.80
N GLY A 12 3.71 11.34 7.72
CA GLY A 12 5.05 11.84 7.39
C GLY A 12 5.92 10.82 6.66
N ILE A 13 5.87 9.55 7.07
CA ILE A 13 6.56 8.44 6.36
C ILE A 13 5.95 8.23 4.97
N ARG A 14 4.62 8.30 4.84
CA ARG A 14 3.92 8.15 3.55
C ARG A 14 4.32 9.24 2.57
N CYS A 15 4.25 10.52 2.97
CA CYS A 15 4.63 11.66 2.14
C CYS A 15 6.11 11.63 1.71
N SER A 16 7.00 11.21 2.60
CA SER A 16 8.44 11.14 2.30
C SER A 16 8.75 10.05 1.25
N LEU A 17 8.07 8.90 1.34
CA LEU A 17 8.26 7.79 0.42
C LEU A 17 7.56 7.99 -0.94
N SER A 18 6.42 8.68 -0.97
CA SER A 18 5.73 9.04 -2.23
C SER A 18 6.50 10.08 -3.05
N SER A 19 7.27 10.96 -2.40
CA SER A 19 8.04 12.02 -3.07
C SER A 19 9.36 11.52 -3.66
N ASP A 20 9.91 10.41 -3.16
CA ASP A 20 11.20 9.87 -3.60
C ASP A 20 11.06 8.77 -4.67
N GLY A 21 10.86 9.20 -5.92
CA GLY A 21 10.86 8.31 -7.08
C GLY A 21 12.16 7.52 -7.28
N ALA A 22 13.28 7.90 -6.65
CA ALA A 22 14.55 7.16 -6.76
C ALA A 22 14.54 5.84 -5.97
N LEU A 23 13.80 5.78 -4.84
CA LEU A 23 13.61 4.56 -4.06
C LEU A 23 12.69 3.53 -4.72
N SER A 24 11.97 3.94 -5.76
CA SER A 24 11.06 3.05 -6.48
C SER A 24 11.78 2.04 -7.39
N LYS A 25 12.92 2.42 -7.99
CA LYS A 25 13.63 1.55 -8.95
C LYS A 25 14.18 0.27 -8.32
N PRO A 26 14.90 0.31 -7.17
CA PRO A 26 15.36 -0.91 -6.52
C PRO A 26 14.21 -1.81 -6.07
N LEU A 27 13.07 -1.22 -5.72
CA LEU A 27 11.86 -1.95 -5.32
C LEU A 27 11.22 -2.66 -6.52
N ASP A 28 11.09 -1.97 -7.65
CA ASP A 28 10.57 -2.52 -8.91
C ASP A 28 11.50 -3.63 -9.48
N GLU A 29 12.82 -3.47 -9.33
CA GLU A 29 13.82 -4.50 -9.67
C GLU A 29 13.68 -5.75 -8.77
N ALA A 30 13.63 -5.55 -7.44
CA ALA A 30 13.45 -6.63 -6.50
C ALA A 30 12.14 -7.40 -6.76
N PHE A 31 11.07 -6.68 -7.08
CA PHE A 31 9.79 -7.29 -7.44
C PHE A 31 9.88 -8.11 -8.72
N SER A 32 10.61 -7.62 -9.73
CA SER A 32 10.82 -8.34 -10.99
C SER A 32 11.60 -9.65 -10.77
N LEU A 33 12.62 -9.62 -9.91
CA LEU A 33 13.37 -10.82 -9.54
C LEU A 33 12.49 -11.84 -8.81
N TRP A 34 11.63 -11.39 -7.90
CA TRP A 34 10.66 -12.27 -7.23
C TRP A 34 9.69 -12.92 -8.22
N LYS A 35 9.19 -12.17 -9.20
CA LYS A 35 8.32 -12.72 -10.25
C LYS A 35 9.04 -13.80 -11.06
N GLN A 36 10.27 -13.54 -11.52
CA GLN A 36 11.06 -14.53 -12.26
C GLN A 36 11.36 -15.79 -11.43
N LEU A 37 11.71 -15.60 -10.15
CA LEU A 37 12.01 -16.72 -9.25
C LEU A 37 10.77 -17.58 -8.99
N LEU A 38 9.61 -16.96 -8.87
CA LEU A 38 8.35 -17.62 -8.51
C LEU A 38 7.47 -18.03 -9.70
N GLU A 39 7.87 -17.65 -10.93
CA GLU A 39 7.25 -18.07 -12.20
C GLU A 39 7.25 -19.59 -12.34
N HIS A 40 8.31 -20.24 -11.87
CA HIS A 40 8.42 -21.69 -11.88
C HIS A 40 7.51 -22.26 -10.77
N PRO A 41 6.65 -23.24 -11.07
CA PRO A 41 5.71 -23.81 -10.09
C PRO A 41 6.40 -24.58 -8.95
N ARG A 42 7.70 -24.86 -9.07
CA ARG A 42 8.49 -25.47 -8.00
C ARG A 42 8.65 -24.49 -6.83
N ILE A 43 8.70 -25.03 -5.62
CA ILE A 43 9.07 -24.25 -4.44
C ILE A 43 10.53 -23.83 -4.64
N PRO A 44 10.84 -22.53 -4.61
CA PRO A 44 12.21 -22.08 -4.83
C PRO A 44 13.12 -22.59 -3.70
N GLU A 45 14.33 -23.04 -4.04
CA GLU A 45 15.40 -23.36 -3.07
C GLU A 45 15.97 -22.05 -2.48
N VAL A 46 15.16 -21.36 -1.70
CA VAL A 46 15.58 -20.17 -0.95
C VAL A 46 16.07 -20.60 0.42
N ARG A 47 17.07 -19.90 0.98
CA ARG A 47 17.65 -20.18 2.30
C ARG A 47 16.60 -20.41 3.39
N SER A 48 15.56 -19.57 3.40
CA SER A 48 14.40 -19.71 4.30
C SER A 48 13.13 -19.25 3.61
N LEU A 49 12.11 -20.09 3.73
CA LEU A 49 10.79 -19.84 3.19
C LEU A 49 10.01 -18.79 3.97
N GLU A 50 10.18 -18.78 5.30
CA GLU A 50 9.62 -17.77 6.17
C GLU A 50 10.18 -16.38 5.84
N GLN A 51 11.50 -16.29 5.62
CA GLN A 51 12.11 -15.03 5.18
C GLN A 51 11.61 -14.59 3.80
N THR A 52 11.36 -15.55 2.91
CA THR A 52 10.77 -15.27 1.60
C THR A 52 9.38 -14.65 1.73
N ILE A 53 8.51 -15.26 2.52
CA ILE A 53 7.16 -14.75 2.83
C ILE A 53 7.24 -13.34 3.43
N CYS A 54 8.08 -13.14 4.45
CA CYS A 54 8.25 -11.84 5.09
C CYS A 54 8.76 -10.78 4.12
N SER A 55 9.71 -11.12 3.23
CA SER A 55 10.25 -10.18 2.25
C SER A 55 9.19 -9.70 1.25
N LEU A 56 8.32 -10.60 0.79
CA LEU A 56 7.21 -10.27 -0.10
C LEU A 56 6.14 -9.42 0.60
N GLN A 57 5.87 -9.70 1.88
CA GLN A 57 4.95 -8.87 2.68
C GLN A 57 5.47 -7.43 2.84
N ILE A 58 6.76 -7.28 3.13
CA ILE A 58 7.40 -5.96 3.25
C ILE A 58 7.34 -5.22 1.91
N LEU A 59 7.67 -5.89 0.81
CA LEU A 59 7.63 -5.31 -0.54
C LEU A 59 6.21 -4.83 -0.91
N ALA A 60 5.18 -5.62 -0.62
CA ALA A 60 3.79 -5.23 -0.84
C ALA A 60 3.37 -4.02 0.03
N ALA A 61 3.81 -3.99 1.29
CA ALA A 61 3.55 -2.87 2.20
C ALA A 61 4.23 -1.57 1.75
N LEU A 62 5.46 -1.67 1.22
CA LEU A 62 6.19 -0.52 0.66
C LEU A 62 5.46 0.06 -0.55
N TYR A 63 4.94 -0.79 -1.45
CA TYR A 63 4.12 -0.30 -2.57
C TYR A 63 2.84 0.40 -2.11
N ARG A 64 2.20 -0.07 -1.03
CA ARG A 64 1.04 0.63 -0.45
C ARG A 64 1.42 2.00 0.11
N LEU A 65 2.58 2.11 0.76
CA LEU A 65 3.09 3.38 1.28
C LEU A 65 3.46 4.37 0.17
N GLN A 66 3.97 3.87 -0.97
CA GLN A 66 4.26 4.68 -2.17
C GLN A 66 3.02 4.98 -3.03
N GLU A 67 1.81 4.69 -2.55
CA GLU A 67 0.56 4.90 -3.31
C GLU A 67 0.58 4.21 -4.69
N LYS A 68 1.22 3.03 -4.76
CA LYS A 68 1.29 2.13 -5.91
C LYS A 68 0.39 0.90 -5.68
N PRO A 69 -0.95 1.06 -5.63
CA PRO A 69 -1.87 0.01 -5.21
C PRO A 69 -1.86 -1.20 -6.15
N ILE A 70 -1.60 -1.01 -7.44
CA ILE A 70 -1.53 -2.11 -8.41
C ILE A 70 -0.32 -3.00 -8.13
N GLN A 71 0.86 -2.43 -7.91
CA GLN A 71 2.06 -3.21 -7.57
C GLN A 71 1.92 -3.91 -6.21
N ALA A 72 1.27 -3.27 -5.23
CA ALA A 72 0.94 -3.91 -3.96
C ALA A 72 0.03 -5.13 -4.15
N LEU A 73 -1.01 -4.99 -4.98
CA LEU A 73 -1.94 -6.08 -5.29
C LEU A 73 -1.23 -7.25 -5.97
N GLU A 74 -0.41 -7.00 -7.00
CA GLU A 74 0.37 -8.05 -7.66
C GLU A 74 1.30 -8.78 -6.67
N SER A 75 1.91 -8.04 -5.74
CA SER A 75 2.79 -8.59 -4.72
C SER A 75 2.05 -9.53 -3.76
N PHE A 76 0.83 -9.16 -3.33
CA PHE A 76 0.01 -10.04 -2.49
C PHE A 76 -0.53 -11.26 -3.25
N LEU A 77 -0.80 -11.14 -4.56
CA LEU A 77 -1.17 -12.29 -5.40
C LEU A 77 0.00 -13.28 -5.53
N LEU A 78 1.21 -12.77 -5.70
CA LEU A 78 2.43 -13.58 -5.71
C LEU A 78 2.62 -14.32 -4.37
N LEU A 79 2.44 -13.60 -3.26
CA LEU A 79 2.51 -14.15 -1.91
C LEU A 79 1.46 -15.26 -1.69
N ARG A 80 0.21 -15.01 -2.10
CA ARG A 80 -0.87 -16.00 -2.04
C ARG A 80 -0.49 -17.29 -2.79
N SER A 81 0.02 -17.15 -4.03
CA SER A 81 0.45 -18.29 -4.84
C SER A 81 1.56 -19.08 -4.16
N LEU A 82 2.51 -18.39 -3.53
CA LEU A 82 3.55 -19.03 -2.75
C LEU A 82 2.96 -19.77 -1.54
N CYS A 83 2.19 -19.11 -0.67
CA CYS A 83 1.56 -19.76 0.50
C CYS A 83 0.71 -20.96 0.10
N GLN A 84 -0.03 -20.89 -1.02
CA GLN A 84 -0.80 -22.01 -1.55
C GLN A 84 0.10 -23.22 -1.91
N ARG A 85 1.22 -22.98 -2.60
CA ARG A 85 2.19 -24.04 -2.94
C ARG A 85 2.81 -24.69 -1.71
N LEU A 86 2.88 -23.97 -0.60
CA LEU A 86 3.46 -24.42 0.66
C LEU A 86 2.45 -25.10 1.59
N GLY A 87 1.15 -25.03 1.27
CA GLY A 87 0.10 -25.45 2.18
C GLY A 87 -0.07 -24.53 3.40
N ASP A 88 0.46 -23.31 3.35
CA ASP A 88 0.32 -22.31 4.41
C ASP A 88 -1.04 -21.59 4.30
N ASN A 89 -2.04 -22.18 4.97
CA ASN A 89 -3.39 -21.64 5.00
C ASN A 89 -3.47 -20.27 5.70
N PHE A 90 -2.62 -20.03 6.71
CA PHE A 90 -2.63 -18.76 7.45
C PHE A 90 -2.08 -17.63 6.58
N GLY A 91 -0.94 -17.84 5.94
CA GLY A 91 -0.36 -16.90 4.99
C GLY A 91 -1.28 -16.65 3.78
N MET A 92 -1.98 -17.68 3.31
CA MET A 92 -2.97 -17.54 2.24
C MET A 92 -4.16 -16.66 2.67
N ALA A 93 -4.74 -16.92 3.85
CA ALA A 93 -5.84 -16.12 4.39
C ALA A 93 -5.42 -14.66 4.62
N ASN A 94 -4.25 -14.43 5.20
CA ASN A 94 -3.71 -13.09 5.39
C ASN A 94 -3.54 -12.37 4.04
N SER A 95 -2.95 -13.03 3.04
CA SER A 95 -2.76 -12.46 1.70
C SER A 95 -4.10 -12.09 1.04
N LEU A 96 -5.12 -12.93 1.18
CA LEU A 96 -6.48 -12.65 0.69
C LEU A 96 -7.10 -11.44 1.39
N CYS A 97 -6.98 -11.33 2.71
CA CYS A 97 -7.44 -10.16 3.44
C CYS A 97 -6.76 -8.87 2.94
N GLN A 98 -5.46 -8.91 2.67
CA GLN A 98 -4.73 -7.78 2.12
C GLN A 98 -5.16 -7.41 0.70
N ILE A 99 -5.38 -8.40 -0.16
CA ILE A 99 -5.91 -8.22 -1.52
C ILE A 99 -7.27 -7.50 -1.46
N SER A 100 -8.20 -8.03 -0.66
CA SER A 100 -9.52 -7.43 -0.50
C SER A 100 -9.44 -5.98 -0.01
N ARG A 101 -8.54 -5.70 0.94
CA ARG A 101 -8.33 -4.33 1.43
C ARG A 101 -7.83 -3.39 0.33
N VAL A 102 -6.85 -3.81 -0.47
CA VAL A 102 -6.33 -3.00 -1.58
C VAL A 102 -7.40 -2.76 -2.66
N LEU A 103 -8.20 -3.77 -2.98
CA LEU A 103 -9.31 -3.65 -3.94
C LEU A 103 -10.38 -2.65 -3.44
N LEU A 104 -10.76 -2.74 -2.17
CA LEU A 104 -11.68 -1.79 -1.56
C LEU A 104 -11.11 -0.35 -1.56
N GLU A 105 -9.81 -0.19 -1.30
CA GLU A 105 -9.12 1.13 -1.38
C GLU A 105 -9.10 1.68 -2.82
N LEU A 106 -9.04 0.83 -3.84
CA LEU A 106 -9.10 1.22 -5.25
C LEU A 106 -10.52 1.60 -5.70
N GLU A 107 -11.52 0.85 -5.23
CA GLU A 107 -12.95 1.10 -5.54
C GLU A 107 -13.51 2.28 -4.76
N CYS A 108 -12.96 2.57 -3.58
CA CYS A 108 -13.26 3.75 -2.77
C CYS A 108 -12.05 4.70 -2.79
N PRO A 109 -11.89 5.53 -3.83
CA PRO A 109 -11.00 6.68 -3.74
C PRO A 109 -11.59 7.61 -2.68
N LEU A 110 -11.23 7.41 -1.41
CA LEU A 110 -11.67 8.27 -0.33
C LEU A 110 -11.35 9.70 -0.74
N GLN A 111 -12.38 10.54 -0.64
CA GLN A 111 -12.47 11.92 -1.09
C GLN A 111 -11.34 12.79 -0.51
N THR A 112 -10.15 12.75 -1.10
CA THR A 112 -9.11 13.75 -0.88
C THR A 112 -9.31 14.93 -1.82
N GLU A 113 -10.53 15.48 -1.81
CA GLU A 113 -10.81 16.85 -2.23
C GLU A 113 -11.19 17.61 -0.95
N VAL A 114 -10.24 17.76 -0.02
CA VAL A 114 -10.26 18.95 0.84
C VAL A 114 -9.74 20.08 -0.04
N ASN A 115 -10.63 20.60 -0.88
CA ASN A 115 -10.44 21.88 -1.53
C ASN A 115 -10.58 22.96 -0.45
N PRO A 116 -9.52 23.67 -0.04
CA PRO A 116 -9.64 24.78 0.91
C PRO A 116 -10.30 26.02 0.29
N GLY A 117 -10.73 25.96 -0.98
CA GLY A 117 -11.22 27.07 -1.77
C GLY A 117 -12.71 27.38 -1.69
N MET A 118 -13.50 26.68 -0.85
CA MET A 118 -14.94 26.96 -0.73
C MET A 118 -15.36 27.35 0.69
N SER A 119 -14.66 28.33 1.26
CA SER A 119 -15.14 29.16 2.37
C SER A 119 -15.14 30.63 1.97
N PHE A 120 -15.94 30.98 0.96
CA PHE A 120 -16.38 32.36 0.74
C PHE A 120 -17.88 32.40 0.47
N LEU A 121 -18.67 32.15 1.51
CA LEU A 121 -19.97 32.80 1.65
C LEU A 121 -19.88 33.66 2.91
N THR A 122 -19.45 34.89 2.73
CA THR A 122 -19.60 35.94 3.72
C THR A 122 -21.10 36.17 3.94
N PRO A 123 -21.61 36.19 5.18
CA PRO A 123 -22.96 36.69 5.43
C PRO A 123 -22.98 38.18 5.06
N GLY A 124 -23.94 38.53 4.21
CA GLY A 124 -24.11 39.87 3.66
C GLY A 124 -24.09 40.93 4.75
N LYS A 125 -23.32 41.99 4.49
CA LYS A 125 -23.49 43.27 5.17
C LYS A 125 -24.90 43.75 4.83
N PHE A 126 -25.82 43.66 5.79
CA PHE A 126 -27.02 44.47 5.74
C PHE A 126 -26.61 45.90 6.08
N GLU A 127 -26.37 46.64 5.02
CA GLU A 127 -26.32 48.09 5.00
C GLU A 127 -27.72 48.59 5.41
N ASN A 128 -27.80 49.23 6.58
CA ASN A 128 -28.96 50.02 6.99
C ASN A 128 -28.44 51.40 7.43
N SER A 129 -28.64 52.37 6.55
CA SER A 129 -28.89 53.79 6.84
C SER A 129 -29.80 54.29 5.72
N PRO A 130 -30.66 55.29 5.93
CA PRO A 130 -30.47 56.46 6.80
C PRO A 130 -31.18 56.38 8.15
#